data_AF-A0A355H9I8-F1
#
_entry.id   AF-A0A355H9I8-F1
#
_cell.length_a   1.000
_cell.length_b   1.000
_cell.length_c   1.000
_cell.angle_alpha   90.00
_cell.angle_beta   90.00
_cell.angle_gamma   90.00
#
_symmetry.space_group_name_H-M   'P 1'
#
loop_
_entity.id
_entity.type
_entity.pdbx_description
1 polymer ?
#
loop_
_entity_poly.entity_id
_entity_poly.type
_entity_poly.pdbx_seq_one_letter_code
_entity_poly.pdbx_strand_id
1 'polypeptide(L)'
;MNLTKYLKNRLEPSQGATGLKSTKRKILLMTHVVVGYPSLEANWKMLEAMGESDVDLVELQMPFSEPSADGPLFVKANQEALRNGIRWKDYFDLMQRASGKFDFPVL
;
A
#
# COMPACT_ATOMS: atom_id res chain seq x y z
N MET A 1 -10.17 -9.55 0.74
CA MET A 1 -9.74 -10.63 -0.20
C MET A 1 -8.30 -11.01 0.16
N ASN A 2 -7.92 -12.30 0.25
CA ASN A 2 -6.53 -12.65 0.58
C ASN A 2 -5.60 -12.40 -0.63
N LEU A 3 -4.35 -12.02 -0.36
CA LEU A 3 -3.36 -11.66 -1.38
C LEU A 3 -3.17 -12.76 -2.44
N THR A 4 -3.07 -14.02 -2.00
CA THR A 4 -2.91 -15.17 -2.90
C THR A 4 -4.04 -15.25 -3.93
N LYS A 5 -5.29 -15.05 -3.51
CA LYS A 5 -6.46 -15.06 -4.38
C LYS A 5 -6.46 -13.87 -5.34
N TYR A 6 -6.07 -12.68 -4.87
CA TYR A 6 -5.93 -11.50 -5.72
C TYR A 6 -4.90 -11.72 -6.84
N LEU A 7 -3.69 -12.16 -6.47
CA LEU A 7 -2.60 -12.40 -7.41
C LEU A 7 -2.96 -13.48 -8.44
N LYS A 8 -3.61 -14.58 -8.02
CA LYS A 8 -4.08 -15.60 -8.96
C LYS A 8 -5.08 -15.03 -9.97
N ASN A 9 -6.09 -14.30 -9.49
CA ASN A 9 -7.08 -13.67 -10.36
C ASN A 9 -6.45 -12.65 -11.34
N ARG A 10 -5.38 -11.97 -10.92
CA ARG A 10 -4.70 -10.94 -11.72
C ARG A 10 -3.69 -11.50 -12.72
N LEU A 11 -3.00 -12.59 -12.36
CA LEU A 11 -1.89 -13.17 -13.14
C LEU A 11 -2.30 -14.37 -14.01
N GLU A 12 -3.32 -15.15 -13.62
CA GLU A 12 -3.72 -16.34 -14.36
C GLU A 12 -4.60 -16.00 -15.59
N PRO A 13 -4.45 -16.72 -16.71
CA PRO A 13 -5.29 -16.49 -17.88
C PRO A 13 -6.74 -16.89 -17.58
N SER A 14 -7.66 -15.94 -17.67
CA SER A 14 -9.10 -16.20 -17.57
C SER A 14 -9.56 -17.23 -18.61
N GLN A 15 -9.85 -18.46 -18.17
CA GLN A 15 -10.66 -19.38 -18.93
C GLN A 15 -12.13 -19.01 -18.71
N GLY A 16 -12.72 -18.32 -19.69
CA GLY A 16 -14.15 -18.08 -19.80
C GLY A 16 -14.78 -17.16 -18.76
N ALA A 17 -14.81 -15.85 -19.01
CA ALA A 17 -15.82 -14.95 -18.44
C ALA A 17 -15.93 -13.67 -19.26
N THR A 18 -16.98 -13.58 -20.05
CA THR A 18 -17.46 -12.40 -20.75
C THR A 18 -17.90 -11.36 -19.71
N GLY A 19 -17.14 -10.27 -19.47
CA GLY A 19 -17.70 -9.11 -18.75
C GLY A 19 -16.77 -8.22 -17.91
N LEU A 20 -15.57 -8.66 -17.49
CA LEU A 20 -14.65 -7.77 -16.77
C LEU A 20 -13.47 -7.36 -17.67
N LYS A 21 -13.22 -6.05 -17.75
CA LYS A 21 -12.14 -5.41 -18.51
C LYS A 21 -10.78 -6.01 -18.11
N SER A 22 -10.33 -7.07 -18.80
CA SER A 22 -9.05 -7.74 -18.53
C SER A 22 -7.97 -7.25 -19.49
N THR A 23 -7.52 -6.01 -19.31
CA THR A 23 -6.19 -5.63 -19.78
C THR A 23 -5.16 -6.33 -18.90
N LYS A 24 -4.74 -7.53 -19.34
CA LYS A 24 -3.70 -8.36 -18.74
C LYS A 24 -2.38 -7.59 -18.72
N ARG A 25 -1.97 -7.06 -17.57
CA ARG A 25 -0.59 -6.58 -17.37
C ARG A 25 0.24 -7.73 -16.81
N LYS A 26 1.37 -8.05 -17.46
CA LYS A 26 2.34 -9.04 -16.94
C LYS A 26 3.14 -8.52 -15.74
N ILE A 27 3.14 -7.20 -15.54
CA ILE A 27 3.89 -6.51 -14.49
C ILE A 27 2.87 -5.91 -13.52
N LEU A 28 2.98 -6.31 -12.25
CA LEU A 28 2.20 -5.73 -11.17
C LEU A 28 2.87 -4.44 -10.68
N LEU A 29 2.06 -3.46 -10.31
CA LEU A 29 2.53 -2.23 -9.70
C LEU A 29 2.31 -2.30 -8.19
N MET A 30 3.40 -2.32 -7.44
CA MET A 30 3.38 -2.12 -5.99
C MET A 30 3.87 -0.70 -5.67
N THR A 31 3.19 -0.04 -4.75
CA THR A 31 3.63 1.24 -4.20
C THR A 31 3.93 1.10 -2.72
N HIS A 32 4.75 2.00 -2.19
CA HIS A 32 5.27 1.90 -0.83
C HIS A 32 5.13 3.25 -0.12
N VAL A 33 4.61 3.22 1.10
CA VAL A 33 4.31 4.40 1.92
C VAL A 33 4.86 4.23 3.33
N VAL A 34 5.65 5.19 3.81
CA VAL A 34 6.03 5.26 5.23
C VAL A 34 4.90 5.93 6.00
N VAL A 35 4.32 5.20 6.96
CA VAL A 35 3.18 5.66 7.74
C VAL A 35 3.57 6.84 8.61
N GLY A 36 2.81 7.93 8.49
CA GLY A 36 3.01 9.21 9.15
C GLY A 36 3.95 10.19 8.45
N TYR A 37 4.44 9.85 7.25
CA TYR A 37 5.21 10.79 6.42
C TYR A 37 4.45 11.23 5.16
N PRO A 38 4.30 12.54 4.89
CA PRO A 38 4.57 13.64 5.82
C PRO A 38 3.55 13.73 6.97
N SER A 39 2.39 13.08 6.84
CA SER A 39 1.38 12.93 7.89
C SER A 39 0.42 11.78 7.56
N LEU A 40 -0.39 11.32 8.54
CA LEU A 40 -1.42 10.31 8.30
C LEU A 40 -2.49 10.78 7.29
N GLU A 41 -2.84 12.07 7.30
CA GLU A 41 -3.76 12.66 6.34
C GLU A 41 -3.19 12.62 4.92
N ALA A 42 -1.89 12.91 4.78
CA ALA A 42 -1.21 12.81 3.50
C ALA A 42 -1.16 11.35 3.02
N ASN A 43 -0.87 10.39 3.90
CA ASN A 43 -0.94 8.97 3.53
C ASN A 43 -2.33 8.57 3.05
N TRP A 44 -3.39 9.04 3.70
CA TRP A 44 -4.75 8.75 3.25
C TRP A 44 -5.02 9.26 1.83
N LYS A 45 -4.66 10.51 1.55
CA LYS A 45 -4.77 11.09 0.20
C LYS A 45 -3.93 10.34 -0.84
N MET A 46 -2.76 9.86 -0.46
CA MET A 46 -1.93 9.01 -1.33
C MET A 46 -2.64 7.70 -1.66
N LEU A 47 -3.25 7.03 -0.67
CA LEU A 47 -4.00 5.79 -0.88
C LEU A 47 -5.23 6.01 -1.78
N GLU A 48 -5.93 7.14 -1.63
CA GLU A 48 -7.03 7.52 -2.54
C GLU A 48 -6.54 7.65 -3.98
N ALA A 49 -5.44 8.38 -4.20
CA ALA A 49 -4.85 8.53 -5.53
C ALA A 49 -4.34 7.19 -6.12
N MET A 50 -3.80 6.30 -5.28
CA MET A 50 -3.38 4.95 -5.68
C MET A 50 -4.57 4.09 -6.10
N GLY A 51 -5.70 4.20 -5.40
CA GLY A 51 -6.95 3.52 -5.75
C GLY A 51 -7.50 3.97 -7.09
N GLU A 52 -7.33 5.24 -7.44
CA GLU A 52 -7.72 5.79 -8.75
C GLU A 52 -6.74 5.37 -9.88
N SER A 53 -5.52 4.96 -9.54
CA SER A 53 -4.42 4.73 -10.49
C SER A 53 -4.18 3.26 -10.85
N ASP A 54 -5.08 2.34 -10.51
CA ASP A 54 -4.95 0.89 -10.78
C ASP A 54 -3.62 0.31 -10.25
N VAL A 55 -3.25 0.68 -9.03
CA VAL A 55 -2.16 0.06 -8.26
C VAL A 55 -2.60 -1.34 -7.83
N ASP A 56 -1.75 -2.33 -8.00
CA ASP A 56 -2.09 -3.70 -7.65
C ASP A 56 -1.93 -3.97 -6.15
N LEU A 57 -0.97 -3.30 -5.49
CA LEU A 57 -0.58 -3.54 -4.10
C LEU A 57 -0.04 -2.25 -3.46
N VAL A 58 -0.35 -2.03 -2.18
CA VAL A 58 0.28 -0.95 -1.40
C VAL A 58 0.94 -1.54 -0.16
N GLU A 59 2.22 -1.26 0.04
CA GLU A 59 2.96 -1.58 1.25
C GLU A 59 2.94 -0.39 2.21
N LEU A 60 2.51 -0.62 3.45
CA LEU A 60 2.59 0.36 4.52
C LEU A 60 3.79 0.01 5.41
N GLN A 61 4.82 0.84 5.40
CA GLN A 61 5.95 0.68 6.30
C GLN A 61 5.65 1.34 7.64
N MET A 62 5.75 0.55 8.70
CA MET A 62 5.82 1.06 10.07
C MET A 62 7.17 1.79 10.24
N PRO A 63 7.16 3.07 10.64
CA PRO A 63 8.42 3.78 10.86
C PRO A 63 9.19 3.18 12.05
N PHE A 64 10.50 3.03 11.89
CA PHE A 64 11.39 2.47 12.92
C PHE A 64 12.71 3.23 13.04
N SER A 65 13.38 3.10 14.19
CA SER A 65 14.48 4.01 14.59
C SER A 65 15.75 3.83 13.77
N GLU A 66 16.04 2.62 13.32
CA GLU A 66 17.30 2.28 12.63
C GLU A 66 17.06 1.61 11.26
N PRO A 67 16.55 2.34 10.25
CA PRO A 67 16.25 1.83 8.92
C PRO A 67 17.50 1.67 8.04
N SER A 68 18.47 0.87 8.50
CA SER A 68 19.78 0.71 7.84
C SER A 68 19.73 0.02 6.47
N ALA A 69 18.66 -0.74 6.19
CA ALA A 69 18.43 -1.36 4.89
C ALA A 69 17.75 -0.41 3.88
N ASP A 70 17.25 0.73 4.33
CA ASP A 70 16.49 1.66 3.50
C ASP A 70 17.40 2.72 2.86
N GLY A 71 16.97 3.22 1.70
CA GLY A 71 17.62 4.36 1.05
C GLY A 71 17.47 5.67 1.84
N PRO A 72 18.31 6.69 1.58
CA PRO A 72 18.35 7.93 2.38
C PRO A 72 17.03 8.70 2.44
N LEU A 73 16.20 8.61 1.39
CA LEU A 73 14.88 9.23 1.37
C LEU A 73 13.92 8.54 2.37
N PHE A 74 13.96 7.21 2.42
CA PHE A 74 13.16 6.41 3.35
C PHE A 74 13.67 6.57 4.79
N VAL A 75 14.98 6.60 5.01
CA VAL A 75 15.56 6.94 6.33
C VAL A 75 15.02 8.27 6.85
N LYS A 76 15.00 9.31 6.00
CA LYS A 76 14.44 10.62 6.37
C LYS A 76 12.94 10.53 6.67
N ALA A 77 12.16 9.85 5.84
CA ALA A 77 10.72 9.67 6.04
C ALA A 77 10.41 8.96 7.36
N ASN A 78 11.15 7.90 7.69
CA ASN A 78 11.06 7.19 8.97
C ASN A 78 11.33 8.14 10.15
N GLN A 79 12.40 8.93 10.10
CA GLN A 79 12.76 9.88 11.15
C GLN A 79 11.72 10.99 11.34
N GLU A 80 11.15 11.53 10.25
CA GLU A 80 10.05 12.50 10.33
C GLU A 80 8.78 11.87 10.90
N ALA A 81 8.41 10.66 10.47
CA ALA A 81 7.25 9.94 11.00
C ALA A 81 7.40 9.63 12.50
N LEU A 82 8.59 9.23 12.96
CA LEU A 82 8.86 9.05 14.38
C LEU A 82 8.79 10.36 15.18
N ARG A 83 9.29 11.47 14.62
CA ARG A 83 9.17 12.81 15.22
C ARG A 83 7.72 13.28 15.31
N ASN A 84 6.88 12.88 14.36
CA ASN A 84 5.44 13.12 14.38
C ASN A 84 4.71 12.26 15.44
N GLY A 85 5.42 11.36 16.13
CA GLY A 85 4.87 10.59 17.25
C GLY A 85 4.04 9.38 16.84
N ILE A 86 4.23 8.86 15.62
CA ILE A 86 3.49 7.69 15.12
C ILE A 86 3.71 6.48 16.02
N ARG A 87 2.60 5.82 16.35
CA ARG A 87 2.57 4.62 17.19
C ARG A 87 1.95 3.47 16.40
N TRP A 88 2.15 2.25 16.91
CA TRP A 88 1.51 1.05 16.36
C TRP A 88 -0.01 1.16 16.25
N LYS A 89 -0.65 1.87 17.19
CA LYS A 89 -2.09 2.14 17.12
C LYS A 89 -2.45 2.90 15.84
N ASP A 90 -1.72 3.97 15.52
CA ASP A 90 -1.99 4.78 14.32
C ASP A 90 -1.77 3.97 13.04
N TYR A 91 -0.73 3.14 13.03
CA TYR A 91 -0.44 2.22 11.93
C TYR A 91 -1.58 1.23 11.70
N PHE A 92 -2.01 0.51 12.74
CA PHE A 92 -3.08 -0.48 12.60
C PHE A 92 -4.44 0.15 12.32
N ASP A 93 -4.72 1.33 12.87
CA ASP A 93 -5.95 2.08 12.57
C ASP A 93 -5.98 2.48 11.08
N LEU A 94 -4.86 2.98 10.53
CA LEU A 94 -4.74 3.29 9.09
C LEU A 94 -4.88 2.03 8.24
N MET A 95 -4.16 0.95 8.58
CA MET A 95 -4.19 -0.32 7.83
C MET A 95 -5.59 -0.93 7.80
N GLN A 96 -6.29 -0.94 8.94
CA GLN A 96 -7.67 -1.44 9.03
C GLN A 96 -8.61 -0.61 8.15
N ARG A 97 -8.51 0.72 8.25
CA ARG A 97 -9.34 1.64 7.45
C ARG A 97 -9.08 1.46 5.96
N ALA A 98 -7.82 1.36 5.55
CA ALA A 98 -7.43 1.16 4.16
C ALA A 98 -7.93 -0.18 3.62
N SER A 99 -7.73 -1.28 4.37
CA SER A 99 -8.16 -2.62 3.99
C SER A 99 -9.68 -2.77 3.86
N GLY A 100 -10.46 -1.93 4.55
CA GLY A 100 -11.92 -1.88 4.42
C GLY A 100 -12.42 -0.95 3.31
N LYS A 101 -11.59 -0.03 2.81
CA LYS A 101 -11.98 1.01 1.85
C LYS A 101 -11.53 0.72 0.42
N PHE A 102 -10.33 0.18 0.25
CA PHE A 102 -9.71 -0.01 -1.06
C PHE A 102 -9.74 -1.49 -1.49
N ASP A 103 -9.81 -1.72 -2.80
CA ASP A 103 -9.86 -3.07 -3.38
C ASP A 103 -8.47 -3.71 -3.50
N PHE A 104 -7.41 -2.89 -3.53
CA PHE A 104 -6.03 -3.39 -3.54
C PHE A 104 -5.66 -3.97 -2.16
N PRO A 105 -4.86 -5.05 -2.10
CA PRO A 105 -4.27 -5.53 -0.86
C PRO A 105 -3.32 -4.48 -0.27
N VAL A 106 -3.40 -4.33 1.05
CA VAL A 106 -2.43 -3.59 1.85
C VAL A 106 -1.51 -4.59 2.54
N LEU A 107 -0.20 -4.39 2.41
CA LEU A 107 0.85 -5.19 3.06
C LEU A 107 1.37 -4.47 4.30
#